data_AF-E8NH38-F1
#
_entry.id   AF-E8NH38-F1
#
_cell.length_a   1.000
_cell.length_b   1.000
_cell.length_c   1.000
_cell.angle_alpha   90.00
_cell.angle_beta   90.00
_cell.angle_gamma   90.00
#
_symmetry.space_group_name_H-M   'P 1'
#
loop_
_entity.id
_entity.type
_entity.pdbx_description
1 polymer ?
#
loop_
_entity_poly.entity_id
_entity_poly.type
_entity_poly.pdbx_seq_one_letter_code
_entity_poly.pdbx_strand_id
1 'polypeptide(L)' 'MLLKQLPQAVQQIRCISSATTAVTRLHRSVYCRLYPTVVVQPDGSTINIRYHEPRKISSFPWI' A
#
# COMPACT_ATOMS: atom_id res chain seq x y z
N MET A 1 -1.43 -34.89 -40.92
CA MET A 1 -2.14 -34.43 -39.71
C MET A 1 -1.27 -34.75 -38.49
N LEU A 2 -1.33 -33.92 -37.45
CA LEU A 2 -0.79 -34.19 -36.10
C LEU A 2 0.61 -33.64 -35.75
N LEU A 3 0.89 -32.37 -36.08
CA LEU A 3 1.72 -31.53 -35.20
C LEU A 3 0.77 -30.86 -34.20
N LYS A 4 0.44 -31.57 -33.11
CA LYS A 4 -0.35 -31.01 -32.01
C LYS A 4 0.47 -29.89 -31.37
N GLN A 5 -0.07 -28.68 -31.46
CA GLN A 5 0.39 -27.46 -30.83
C GLN A 5 0.72 -27.73 -29.36
N LEU A 6 1.96 -27.47 -28.96
CA LEU A 6 2.34 -27.42 -27.56
C LEU A 6 1.56 -26.26 -26.92
N PRO A 7 0.83 -26.46 -25.81
CA PRO A 7 0.28 -25.33 -25.08
C PRO A 7 1.49 -24.54 -24.56
N GLN A 8 1.74 -23.37 -25.15
CA GLN A 8 2.61 -22.39 -24.52
C GLN A 8 2.00 -22.17 -23.14
N ALA A 9 2.65 -22.70 -22.11
CA ALA A 9 2.34 -22.36 -20.74
C ALA A 9 2.68 -20.88 -20.60
N VAL A 10 1.71 -20.03 -20.93
CA VAL A 10 1.77 -18.60 -20.70
C VAL A 10 1.83 -18.46 -19.18
N GLN A 11 3.05 -18.36 -18.66
CA GLN A 11 3.30 -18.01 -17.28
C GLN A 11 2.66 -16.65 -17.07
N GLN A 12 1.53 -16.61 -16.37
CA GLN A 12 0.84 -15.37 -16.06
C GLN A 12 1.63 -14.63 -14.98
N ILE A 13 2.65 -13.89 -15.39
CA ILE A 13 3.44 -13.03 -14.51
C ILE A 13 2.54 -11.85 -14.12
N ARG A 14 2.11 -11.81 -12.86
CA ARG A 14 1.36 -10.68 -12.31
C ARG A 14 2.34 -9.59 -11.89
N CYS A 15 2.55 -8.61 -12.76
CA CYS A 15 3.29 -7.39 -12.43
C CYS A 15 2.42 -6.48 -11.54
N ILE A 16 2.34 -6.79 -10.24
CA ILE A 16 1.63 -5.94 -9.28
C ILE A 16 2.57 -4.87 -8.71
N SER A 17 2.12 -3.62 -8.76
CA SER A 17 2.81 -2.49 -8.14
C SER A 17 2.26 -2.23 -6.74
N SER A 18 3.07 -1.65 -5.85
CA SER A 18 2.58 -1.16 -4.55
C SER A 18 1.59 0.00 -4.70
N ALA A 19 1.58 0.68 -5.85
CA ALA A 19 0.65 1.76 -6.16
C ALA A 19 -0.79 1.25 -6.37
N THR A 20 -0.98 -0.03 -6.70
CA THR A 20 -2.30 -0.60 -7.01
C THR A 20 -3.30 -0.44 -5.86
N THR A 21 -2.84 -0.44 -4.61
CA THR A 21 -3.66 -0.28 -3.40
C THR A 21 -3.30 0.97 -2.58
N ALA A 22 -2.51 1.89 -3.13
CA ALA A 22 -2.08 3.09 -2.41
C ALA A 22 -3.21 4.12 -2.22
N VAL A 23 -4.15 4.20 -3.17
CA VAL A 23 -5.28 5.14 -3.14
C VAL A 23 -6.53 4.40 -2.65
N THR A 24 -6.91 4.62 -1.39
CA THR A 24 -8.08 3.97 -0.77
C THR A 24 -9.00 4.97 -0.07
N ARG A 25 -10.26 4.57 0.16
CA ARG A 25 -11.22 5.29 1.00
C ARG A 25 -11.51 4.48 2.27
N LEU A 26 -11.80 5.17 3.36
CA LEU A 26 -12.28 4.54 4.59
C LEU A 26 -13.63 3.87 4.32
N HIS A 27 -13.74 2.57 4.59
CA HIS A 27 -14.97 1.80 4.45
C HIS A 27 -15.90 2.00 5.67
N ARG A 28 -16.18 3.26 6.02
CA ARG A 28 -17.11 3.68 7.07
C ARG A 28 -17.96 4.84 6.56
N SER A 29 -19.25 4.84 6.88
CA SER A 29 -20.20 5.88 6.46
C SER A 29 -19.96 7.22 7.18
N VAL A 30 -19.62 7.18 8.47
CA VAL A 30 -19.29 8.36 9.29
C VAL A 30 -17.89 8.19 9.85
N TYR A 31 -17.01 9.17 9.62
CA TYR A 31 -15.65 9.19 10.13
C TYR A 31 -15.16 10.62 10.35
N CYS A 32 -14.29 10.81 11.35
CA CYS A 32 -13.62 12.08 11.59
C CYS A 32 -12.61 12.38 10.49
N ARG A 33 -12.34 13.66 10.23
CA ARG A 33 -11.29 14.08 9.28
C ARG A 33 -9.94 13.47 9.68
N LEU A 34 -9.29 12.80 8.73
CA LEU A 34 -7.95 12.26 8.88
C LEU A 34 -7.02 12.93 7.88
N TYR A 35 -5.77 13.15 8.30
CA TYR A 35 -4.72 13.76 7.50
C TYR A 35 -3.62 12.74 7.18
N PRO A 36 -3.06 12.76 5.96
CA PRO A 36 -1.88 11.97 5.66
C PRO A 36 -0.71 12.46 6.50
N THR A 37 -0.12 11.56 7.27
CA THR A 37 0.98 11.80 8.20
C THR A 37 2.09 10.77 7.94
N VAL A 38 3.34 11.21 7.97
CA VAL A 38 4.51 10.33 7.83
C VAL A 38 4.96 9.89 9.23
N VAL A 39 5.00 8.58 9.45
CA VAL A 39 5.62 7.99 10.65
C VAL A 39 7.01 7.53 10.28
N VAL A 40 7.99 7.98 11.07
CA VAL A 40 9.38 7.55 10.94
C VAL A 40 9.64 6.46 11.97
N GLN A 41 10.05 5.30 11.49
CA GLN A 41 10.52 4.18 12.28
C GLN A 41 11.99 4.39 12.70
N PRO A 42 12.48 3.69 13.74
CA PRO A 42 13.83 3.82 14.31
C PRO A 42 14.94 3.44 13.32
N ASP A 43 14.61 2.52 12.41
CA ASP A 43 15.46 2.03 11.34
C ASP A 43 15.58 3.07 10.22
N GLY A 44 14.88 4.20 10.33
CA GLY A 44 14.82 5.26 9.33
C GLY A 44 13.79 4.99 8.24
N SER A 45 13.05 3.88 8.30
CA SER A 45 11.98 3.62 7.34
C SER A 45 10.78 4.54 7.59
N THR A 46 9.99 4.79 6.54
CA THR A 46 8.85 5.72 6.62
C THR A 46 7.57 5.08 6.11
N ILE A 47 6.47 5.35 6.82
CA ILE A 47 5.14 4.85 6.46
C ILE A 47 4.16 6.03 6.45
N ASN A 48 3.38 6.12 5.36
CA ASN A 48 2.28 7.07 5.26
C ASN A 48 1.02 6.48 5.93
N ILE A 49 0.56 7.12 7.00
CA ILE A 49 -0.67 6.75 7.70
C ILE A 49 -1.67 7.90 7.67
N ARG A 50 -2.94 7.61 7.96
CA ARG A 50 -3.97 8.62 8.16
C ARG A 50 -4.17 8.84 9.66
N TYR A 51 -3.91 10.06 10.15
CA TYR A 51 -3.98 10.41 11.56
C TYR A 51 -5.00 11.52 11.82
N HIS A 52 -5.55 11.58 13.04
CA HIS A 52 -6.60 12.54 13.39
C HIS A 52 -6.10 13.99 13.43
N GLU A 53 -4.85 14.17 13.83
CA GLU A 53 -4.20 15.47 13.89
C GLU A 53 -3.23 15.65 12.73
N PRO A 54 -3.11 16.86 12.15
CA PRO A 54 -2.14 17.14 11.11
C PRO A 54 -0.72 17.24 11.70
N ARG A 55 -0.08 16.10 11.96
CA ARG A 55 1.34 16.04 12.35
C ARG A 55 2.18 15.79 11.10
N LYS A 56 3.27 16.54 10.91
CA LYS A 56 4.14 16.37 9.74
C LYS A 56 5.01 15.11 9.84
N ILE A 57 5.58 14.89 11.02
CA ILE A 57 6.43 13.74 11.32
C ILE A 57 6.06 13.31 12.74
N SER A 58 5.61 12.07 12.88
CA SER A 58 5.52 11.44 14.20
C SER A 58 6.71 10.51 14.35
N SER A 59 7.66 10.88 15.20
CA SER A 59 8.62 9.91 15.71
C SER A 59 7.84 8.88 16.51
N PHE A 60 7.94 7.61 16.14
CA PHE A 60 7.44 6.54 17.00
C PHE A 60 8.20 6.64 18.35
N PRO A 61 7.53 6.90 19.48
CA PRO A 61 8.22 7.02 20.75
C PRO A 61 8.66 5.62 21.19
N TRP A 62 9.97 5.43 21.26
CA TRP A 62 10.60 4.20 21.74
C TRP A 62 10.38 4.08 23.25
N ILE A 63 9.41 3.25 23.62
CA ILE A 63 9.42 2.41 24.82
C ILE A 63 9.02 1.00 24.41
#